data_AF-A0A8J4UQX4-F1
#
_entry.id   AF-A0A8J4UQX4-F1
#
_cell.length_a   1.000
_cell.length_b   1.000
_cell.length_c   1.000
_cell.angle_alpha   90.00
_cell.angle_beta   90.00
_cell.angle_gamma   90.00
#
_symmetry.space_group_name_H-M   'P 1'
#
loop_
_entity.id
_entity.type
_entity.pdbx_description
1 polymer ?
#
loop_
_entity_poly.entity_id
_entity_poly.type
_entity_poly.pdbx_seq_one_letter_code
_entity_poly.pdbx_strand_id
1 'polypeptide(L)'
;MTRKLLSGIAVGCFFMLGWLSATHAVILEVKNGNSTCIKADISANFTITYPITNGTSKVVVPLPESAVVGNTSSCGDAKSSADLVINFGDGHSLGLVFSSDGRVYRVANLSLTYNLSDSATFPNSSSKDIKTVSTNVSEISASVNTTYRCLSSSSVSLGGLGVTITFYNIHMQAYMPSANMSTNETVCSADALPTTVAPTTSVPPTTPPVPPSIPERGSYNLTNTNGTSCLLASMGLQLNVTYFSKAQKKAVVAIMNIQPSNMSYTGSCDATNATLLLTGNLANLTFIFTLNSTTSKYHLSTLKMSADWEDMTGPFTASNSSLQYMQGTLGRSYMCSVEETLPVISNFSLNTFDLQVQPFGVRDNKFGP
;
A
#
# COMPACT_ATOMS: atom_id res chain seq x y z
N MET A 1 -11.82 -34.46 -68.62
CA MET A 1 -12.13 -34.79 -67.21
C MET A 1 -10.96 -34.35 -66.35
N THR A 2 -11.23 -33.32 -65.58
CA THR A 2 -10.36 -32.64 -64.61
C THR A 2 -9.98 -33.56 -63.45
N ARG A 3 -8.69 -33.68 -63.12
CA ARG A 3 -8.25 -34.09 -61.77
C ARG A 3 -7.17 -33.14 -61.26
N LYS A 4 -7.46 -32.65 -60.06
CA LYS A 4 -6.91 -31.49 -59.36
C LYS A 4 -5.49 -31.77 -58.86
N LEU A 5 -4.60 -30.78 -59.02
CA LEU A 5 -3.43 -30.62 -58.16
C LEU A 5 -3.91 -30.31 -56.72
N LEU A 6 -3.53 -31.13 -55.75
CA LEU A 6 -3.49 -30.70 -54.34
C LEU A 6 -2.11 -30.09 -54.08
N SER A 7 -2.06 -28.77 -53.95
CA SER A 7 -0.91 -28.06 -53.40
C SER A 7 -0.99 -28.17 -51.87
N GLY A 8 -0.06 -28.91 -51.27
CA GLY A 8 0.10 -28.98 -49.82
C GLY A 8 0.71 -27.68 -49.32
N ILE A 9 -0.08 -26.86 -48.63
CA ILE A 9 0.39 -25.66 -47.93
C ILE A 9 1.09 -26.13 -46.65
N ALA A 10 2.41 -26.07 -46.63
CA ALA A 10 3.20 -26.19 -45.42
C ALA A 10 2.95 -24.93 -44.57
N VAL A 11 2.09 -25.05 -43.57
CA VAL A 11 1.90 -24.02 -42.54
C VAL A 11 3.14 -24.06 -41.65
N GLY A 12 4.10 -23.19 -41.96
CA GLY A 12 5.24 -22.92 -41.09
C GLY A 12 4.73 -22.31 -39.78
N CYS A 13 4.75 -23.12 -38.72
CA CYS A 13 4.47 -22.68 -37.37
C CYS A 13 5.62 -21.74 -36.93
N PHE A 14 5.42 -20.43 -37.11
CA PHE A 14 6.25 -19.41 -36.49
C PHE A 14 6.02 -19.47 -34.98
N PHE A 15 6.86 -20.24 -34.28
CA PHE A 15 7.07 -20.05 -32.86
C PHE A 15 7.68 -18.65 -32.69
N MET A 16 6.82 -17.66 -32.45
CA MET A 16 7.22 -16.41 -31.82
C MET A 16 7.70 -16.81 -30.42
N LEU A 17 8.98 -17.14 -30.30
CA LEU A 17 9.70 -17.06 -29.05
C LEU A 17 9.56 -15.61 -28.61
N GLY A 18 8.59 -15.37 -27.72
CA GLY A 18 8.45 -14.09 -27.04
C GLY A 18 9.81 -13.79 -26.43
N TRP A 19 10.46 -12.78 -26.98
CA TRP A 19 11.63 -12.18 -26.37
C TRP A 19 11.24 -11.86 -24.93
N LEU A 20 11.85 -12.58 -23.98
CA LEU A 20 11.93 -12.13 -22.60
C LEU A 20 12.75 -10.84 -22.66
N SER A 21 12.06 -9.70 -22.78
CA SER A 21 12.65 -8.39 -22.59
C SER A 21 13.22 -8.40 -21.17
N ALA A 22 14.54 -8.44 -21.06
CA ALA A 22 15.22 -8.17 -19.81
C ALA A 22 14.72 -6.80 -19.33
N THR A 23 14.04 -6.77 -18.18
CA THR A 23 13.52 -5.54 -17.58
C THR A 23 14.71 -4.77 -17.04
N HIS A 24 15.31 -3.88 -17.84
CA HIS A 24 16.37 -2.99 -17.37
C HIS A 24 15.78 -1.82 -16.61
N ALA A 25 16.48 -1.39 -15.55
CA ALA A 25 16.12 -0.22 -14.77
C ALA A 25 16.48 1.06 -15.53
N VAL A 26 15.71 2.13 -15.31
CA VAL A 26 15.89 3.41 -16.00
C VAL A 26 16.71 4.33 -15.10
N ILE A 27 17.85 4.81 -15.62
CA ILE A 27 18.71 5.76 -14.93
C ILE A 27 18.28 7.19 -15.28
N LEU A 28 17.85 7.92 -14.26
CA LEU A 28 17.28 9.25 -14.33
C LEU A 28 18.11 10.20 -13.47
N GLU A 29 18.38 11.41 -13.99
CA GLU A 29 19.27 12.37 -13.36
C GLU A 29 18.69 13.78 -13.39
N VAL A 30 18.47 14.37 -12.21
CA VAL A 30 18.04 15.78 -12.04
C VAL A 30 19.26 16.62 -11.66
N LYS A 31 19.45 17.73 -12.38
CA LYS A 31 20.61 18.63 -12.23
C LYS A 31 20.17 20.06 -11.95
N ASN A 32 20.97 20.75 -11.14
CA ASN A 32 20.97 22.20 -11.02
C ASN A 32 22.33 22.72 -11.52
N GLY A 33 22.33 23.28 -12.74
CA GLY A 33 23.56 23.59 -13.46
C GLY A 33 24.39 22.31 -13.72
N ASN A 34 25.63 22.28 -13.22
CA ASN A 34 26.52 21.12 -13.34
C ASN A 34 26.41 20.13 -12.17
N SER A 35 25.58 20.42 -11.16
CA SER A 35 25.47 19.59 -9.95
C SER A 35 24.26 18.68 -10.01
N THR A 36 24.49 17.37 -9.93
CA THR A 36 23.44 16.37 -9.78
C THR A 36 22.92 16.37 -8.35
N CYS A 37 21.60 16.47 -8.20
CA CYS A 37 20.95 16.51 -6.89
C CYS A 37 20.07 15.29 -6.63
N ILE A 38 19.52 14.69 -7.69
CA ILE A 38 18.77 13.44 -7.65
C ILE A 38 19.31 12.56 -8.75
N LYS A 39 19.65 11.33 -8.41
CA LYS A 39 19.91 10.26 -9.36
C LYS A 39 19.10 9.06 -8.94
N ALA A 40 18.46 8.41 -9.89
CA ALA A 40 17.58 7.30 -9.60
C ALA A 40 17.68 6.26 -10.71
N ASP A 41 18.00 5.03 -10.32
CA ASP A 41 17.92 3.84 -11.12
C ASP A 41 16.67 3.08 -10.64
N ILE A 42 15.57 3.18 -11.40
CA ILE A 42 14.24 2.75 -10.96
C ILE A 42 13.64 1.75 -11.94
N SER A 43 13.08 0.66 -11.41
CA SER A 43 12.10 -0.18 -12.11
C SER A 43 10.75 -0.11 -11.41
N ALA A 44 9.68 -0.03 -12.19
CA ALA A 44 8.32 0.02 -11.68
C ALA A 44 7.31 -0.59 -12.65
N ASN A 45 6.22 -1.13 -12.10
CA ASN A 45 5.02 -1.55 -12.83
C ASN A 45 3.81 -0.81 -12.29
N PHE A 46 3.01 -0.25 -13.19
CA PHE A 46 1.78 0.47 -12.88
C PHE A 46 0.58 -0.43 -13.15
N THR A 47 -0.14 -0.82 -12.11
CA THR A 47 -1.40 -1.53 -12.23
C THR A 47 -2.54 -0.53 -12.15
N ILE A 48 -3.34 -0.41 -13.21
CA ILE A 48 -4.38 0.62 -13.32
C ILE A 48 -5.70 -0.04 -13.71
N THR A 49 -6.75 0.23 -12.94
CA THR A 49 -8.13 -0.12 -13.30
C THR A 49 -8.80 1.10 -13.93
N TYR A 50 -9.34 0.97 -15.15
CA TYR A 50 -9.87 2.07 -15.94
C TYR A 50 -11.27 1.77 -16.50
N PRO A 51 -12.11 2.79 -16.75
CA PRO A 51 -13.48 2.59 -17.21
C PRO A 51 -13.54 2.26 -18.71
N ILE A 52 -14.44 1.35 -19.07
CA ILE A 52 -14.81 1.02 -20.46
C ILE A 52 -16.33 1.17 -20.62
N THR A 53 -16.88 1.07 -21.83
CA THR A 53 -18.31 1.34 -22.10
C THR A 53 -19.26 0.54 -21.20
N ASN A 54 -18.89 -0.69 -20.83
CA ASN A 54 -19.70 -1.59 -20.00
C ASN A 54 -18.91 -2.16 -18.80
N GLY A 55 -18.30 -1.29 -18.00
CA GLY A 55 -17.65 -1.68 -16.74
C GLY A 55 -16.25 -1.11 -16.60
N THR A 56 -15.32 -1.92 -16.08
CA THR A 56 -13.91 -1.56 -15.92
C THR A 56 -13.01 -2.63 -16.52
N SER A 57 -11.82 -2.20 -16.95
CA SER A 57 -10.73 -3.06 -17.41
C SER A 57 -9.50 -2.78 -16.54
N LYS A 58 -8.54 -3.70 -16.55
CA LYS A 58 -7.31 -3.61 -15.76
C LYS A 58 -6.11 -3.80 -16.68
N VAL A 59 -5.11 -2.92 -16.56
CA VAL A 59 -3.85 -3.00 -17.30
C VAL A 59 -2.66 -2.98 -16.34
N VAL A 60 -1.56 -3.61 -16.74
CA VAL A 60 -0.25 -3.51 -16.08
C VAL A 60 0.73 -2.92 -17.09
N VAL A 61 1.28 -1.76 -16.76
CA VAL A 61 2.17 -0.98 -17.62
C VAL A 61 3.55 -0.91 -16.95
N PRO A 62 4.61 -1.46 -17.55
CA PRO A 62 5.96 -1.27 -17.02
C PRO A 62 6.44 0.17 -17.25
N LEU A 63 7.30 0.69 -16.39
CA LEU A 63 8.07 1.90 -16.67
C LEU A 63 9.04 1.58 -17.81
N PRO A 64 8.90 2.19 -19.00
CA PRO A 64 9.68 1.82 -20.17
C PRO A 64 11.09 2.41 -20.11
N GLU A 65 12.05 1.78 -20.80
CA GLU A 65 13.42 2.30 -20.96
C GLU A 65 13.47 3.67 -21.64
N SER A 66 12.43 4.02 -22.41
CA SER A 66 12.28 5.33 -23.05
C SER A 66 11.82 6.44 -22.08
N ALA A 67 11.64 6.14 -20.79
CA ALA A 67 11.24 7.13 -19.80
C ALA A 67 12.33 8.18 -19.60
N VAL A 68 11.92 9.44 -19.44
CA VAL A 68 12.83 10.59 -19.35
C VAL A 68 12.48 11.49 -18.17
N VAL A 69 13.47 12.25 -17.67
CA VAL A 69 13.25 13.27 -16.65
C VAL A 69 12.37 14.39 -17.23
N GLY A 70 11.24 14.65 -16.59
CA GLY A 70 10.28 15.67 -16.97
C GLY A 70 10.72 17.07 -16.55
N ASN A 71 10.31 18.07 -17.32
CA ASN A 71 10.72 19.47 -17.16
C ASN A 71 10.34 20.11 -15.81
N THR A 72 9.38 19.52 -15.10
CA THR A 72 8.96 19.99 -13.77
C THR A 72 9.88 19.52 -12.65
N SER A 73 10.76 18.55 -12.92
CA SER A 73 11.72 18.03 -11.93
C SER A 73 12.66 19.13 -11.45
N SER A 74 12.90 19.20 -10.14
CA SER A 74 13.75 20.21 -9.52
C SER A 74 14.64 19.62 -8.43
N CYS A 75 15.79 20.26 -8.23
CA CYS A 75 16.65 19.98 -7.07
C CYS A 75 16.11 20.54 -5.75
N GLY A 76 15.04 21.33 -5.81
CA GLY A 76 14.54 22.08 -4.66
C GLY A 76 15.50 23.18 -4.22
N ASP A 77 15.06 23.95 -3.21
CA ASP A 77 15.83 24.99 -2.54
C ASP A 77 15.39 25.08 -1.06
N ALA A 78 15.77 26.14 -0.34
CA ALA A 78 15.40 26.32 1.06
C ALA A 78 13.88 26.41 1.33
N LYS A 79 13.08 26.69 0.29
CA LYS A 79 11.62 26.89 0.32
C LYS A 79 10.86 25.90 -0.57
N SER A 80 11.53 25.21 -1.50
CA SER A 80 10.91 24.25 -2.43
C SER A 80 11.45 22.83 -2.23
N SER A 81 10.56 21.84 -2.32
CA SER A 81 10.94 20.42 -2.23
C SER A 81 11.70 20.01 -3.48
N ALA A 82 12.60 19.03 -3.34
CA ALA A 82 13.24 18.40 -4.49
C ALA A 82 12.26 17.39 -5.10
N ASP A 83 12.18 17.31 -6.42
CA ASP A 83 11.21 16.47 -7.09
C ASP A 83 11.77 15.84 -8.37
N LEU A 84 11.41 14.59 -8.59
CA LEU A 84 11.71 13.83 -9.79
C LEU A 84 10.38 13.50 -10.46
N VAL A 85 10.14 14.08 -11.63
CA VAL A 85 9.04 13.72 -12.52
C VAL A 85 9.60 12.90 -13.68
N ILE A 86 9.01 11.75 -13.94
CA ILE A 86 9.45 10.79 -14.94
C ILE A 86 8.35 10.70 -15.98
N ASN A 87 8.59 11.23 -17.18
CA ASN A 87 7.63 11.20 -18.28
C ASN A 87 7.84 9.94 -19.12
N PHE A 88 6.77 9.27 -19.50
CA PHE A 88 6.83 8.06 -20.32
C PHE A 88 5.56 7.87 -21.15
N GLY A 89 5.70 7.10 -22.24
CA GLY A 89 4.58 6.81 -23.14
C GLY A 89 3.88 8.06 -23.68
N ASP A 90 2.60 7.92 -24.00
CA ASP A 90 1.78 9.01 -24.56
C ASP A 90 1.05 9.81 -23.46
N GLY A 91 1.81 10.63 -22.74
CA GLY A 91 1.28 11.56 -21.74
C GLY A 91 1.10 10.99 -20.33
N HIS A 92 1.89 9.96 -19.97
CA HIS A 92 1.95 9.45 -18.60
C HIS A 92 3.16 10.02 -17.85
N SER A 93 3.04 10.16 -16.53
CA SER A 93 4.17 10.55 -15.69
C SER A 93 4.11 9.99 -14.29
N LEU A 94 5.28 9.66 -13.74
CA LEU A 94 5.48 9.24 -12.35
C LEU A 94 6.23 10.36 -11.61
N GLY A 95 5.63 10.89 -10.55
CA GLY A 95 6.22 11.96 -9.74
C GLY A 95 6.63 11.48 -8.35
N LEU A 96 7.88 11.76 -7.96
CA LEU A 96 8.42 11.54 -6.63
C LEU A 96 8.84 12.89 -6.04
N VAL A 97 8.13 13.36 -5.01
CA VAL A 97 8.52 14.54 -4.25
C VAL A 97 9.30 14.10 -3.02
N PHE A 98 10.49 14.63 -2.85
CA PHE A 98 11.38 14.32 -1.74
C PHE A 98 11.25 15.36 -0.63
N SER A 99 11.38 14.89 0.61
CA SER A 99 11.57 15.74 1.78
C SER A 99 12.77 15.25 2.58
N SER A 100 13.42 16.14 3.31
CA SER A 100 14.53 15.82 4.20
C SER A 100 14.38 16.58 5.51
N ASP A 101 14.73 15.93 6.63
CA ASP A 101 14.83 16.55 7.95
C ASP A 101 16.29 16.80 8.38
N GLY A 102 17.24 16.62 7.44
CA GLY A 102 18.68 16.73 7.67
C GLY A 102 19.33 15.45 8.20
N ARG A 103 18.56 14.43 8.58
CA ARG A 103 19.07 13.09 8.95
C ARG A 103 18.66 12.03 7.95
N VAL A 104 17.42 12.10 7.48
CA VAL A 104 16.82 11.16 6.53
C VAL A 104 16.16 11.95 5.41
N TYR A 105 16.28 11.46 4.18
CA TYR A 105 15.41 11.87 3.09
C TYR A 105 14.39 10.77 2.78
N ARG A 106 13.20 11.18 2.34
CA ARG A 106 12.10 10.27 2.01
C ARG A 106 11.28 10.79 0.85
N VAL A 107 10.58 9.89 0.16
CA VAL A 107 9.53 10.26 -0.80
C VAL A 107 8.29 10.69 -0.02
N ALA A 108 8.06 12.00 0.07
CA ALA A 108 6.95 12.61 0.79
C ALA A 108 5.62 12.58 0.01
N ASN A 109 5.68 12.65 -1.31
CA ASN A 109 4.52 12.46 -2.16
C ASN A 109 4.91 11.63 -3.37
N LEU A 110 4.10 10.62 -3.67
CA LEU A 110 4.18 9.82 -4.86
C LEU A 110 2.93 10.06 -5.70
N SER A 111 3.09 10.35 -6.99
CA SER A 111 1.98 10.58 -7.90
C SER A 111 2.15 9.84 -9.21
N LEU A 112 1.04 9.43 -9.80
CA LEU A 112 0.97 8.89 -11.14
C LEU A 112 -0.06 9.68 -11.92
N THR A 113 0.36 10.23 -13.05
CA THR A 113 -0.50 10.79 -14.06
C THR A 113 -0.58 9.82 -15.23
N TYR A 114 -1.78 9.51 -15.68
CA TYR A 114 -1.99 8.64 -16.85
C TYR A 114 -3.07 9.22 -17.77
N ASN A 115 -2.80 9.13 -19.08
CA ASN A 115 -3.65 9.63 -20.14
C ASN A 115 -4.57 8.53 -20.66
N LEU A 116 -5.87 8.58 -20.33
CA LEU A 116 -6.85 7.59 -20.80
C LEU A 116 -7.19 7.70 -22.30
N SER A 117 -6.66 8.72 -22.99
CA SER A 117 -6.73 8.83 -24.44
C SER A 117 -5.72 7.93 -25.17
N ASP A 118 -4.66 7.49 -24.50
CA ASP A 118 -3.67 6.55 -25.04
C ASP A 118 -4.36 5.19 -25.31
N SER A 119 -4.69 4.94 -26.57
CA SER A 119 -5.40 3.73 -26.98
C SER A 119 -4.52 2.49 -27.03
N ALA A 120 -3.19 2.64 -27.04
CA ALA A 120 -2.26 1.52 -26.96
C ALA A 120 -2.20 0.96 -25.54
N THR A 121 -2.19 1.84 -24.53
CA THR A 121 -2.17 1.46 -23.12
C THR A 121 -3.58 1.18 -22.56
N PHE A 122 -4.58 1.98 -22.96
CA PHE A 122 -5.96 1.89 -22.46
C PHE A 122 -6.96 1.63 -23.61
N PRO A 123 -6.92 0.42 -24.22
CA PRO A 123 -7.83 0.08 -25.29
C PRO A 123 -9.28 0.12 -24.79
N ASN A 124 -10.17 0.69 -25.61
CA ASN A 124 -11.60 0.84 -25.33
C ASN A 124 -11.94 1.66 -24.08
N SER A 125 -11.02 2.50 -23.59
CA SER A 125 -11.33 3.43 -22.51
C SER A 125 -12.52 4.32 -22.88
N SER A 126 -13.52 4.36 -22.00
CA SER A 126 -14.71 5.21 -22.17
C SER A 126 -14.48 6.66 -21.75
N SER A 127 -13.39 6.94 -21.04
CA SER A 127 -12.92 8.30 -20.71
C SER A 127 -11.68 8.65 -21.53
N LYS A 128 -11.52 9.95 -21.80
CA LYS A 128 -10.37 10.54 -22.51
C LYS A 128 -9.59 11.51 -21.63
N ASP A 129 -9.90 11.53 -20.34
CA ASP A 129 -9.28 12.42 -19.37
C ASP A 129 -7.83 12.00 -19.07
N ILE A 130 -7.02 13.00 -18.72
CA ILE A 130 -5.77 12.77 -17.99
C ILE A 130 -6.14 12.68 -16.51
N LYS A 131 -5.76 11.57 -15.86
CA LYS A 131 -6.00 11.35 -14.43
C LYS A 131 -4.68 11.45 -13.68
N THR A 132 -4.67 12.21 -12.60
CA THR A 132 -3.57 12.26 -11.64
C THR A 132 -4.05 11.73 -10.30
N VAL A 133 -3.34 10.73 -9.80
CA VAL A 133 -3.56 10.12 -8.48
C VAL A 133 -2.29 10.23 -7.67
N SER A 134 -2.41 10.46 -6.36
CA SER A 134 -1.24 10.62 -5.50
C SER A 134 -1.44 10.03 -4.11
N THR A 135 -0.35 9.85 -3.39
CA THR A 135 -0.31 9.42 -2.00
C THR A 135 0.89 10.06 -1.30
N ASN A 136 0.76 10.31 0.00
CA ASN A 136 1.89 10.73 0.84
C ASN A 136 2.48 9.55 1.62
N VAL A 137 2.04 8.32 1.30
CA VAL A 137 2.48 7.09 1.94
C VAL A 137 3.50 6.42 1.03
N SER A 138 4.75 6.40 1.45
CA SER A 138 5.83 5.68 0.80
C SER A 138 6.81 5.17 1.85
N GLU A 139 7.21 3.91 1.75
CA GLU A 139 8.24 3.32 2.60
C GLU A 139 9.66 3.69 2.15
N ILE A 140 9.77 4.39 1.02
CA ILE A 140 11.06 4.75 0.47
C ILE A 140 11.66 5.90 1.26
N SER A 141 12.64 5.55 2.09
CA SER A 141 13.40 6.47 2.94
C SER A 141 14.82 5.98 3.13
N ALA A 142 15.77 6.92 3.23
CA ALA A 142 17.17 6.62 3.44
C ALA A 142 17.88 7.71 4.22
N SER A 143 18.94 7.34 4.93
CA SER A 143 19.79 8.31 5.62
C SER A 143 20.39 9.30 4.62
N VAL A 144 20.53 10.56 5.00
CA VAL A 144 21.22 11.54 4.15
C VAL A 144 22.63 11.05 3.81
N ASN A 145 23.11 11.39 2.61
CA ASN A 145 24.39 10.92 2.06
C ASN A 145 24.52 9.40 1.86
N THR A 146 23.40 8.66 1.83
CA THR A 146 23.38 7.24 1.47
C THR A 146 22.47 7.01 0.27
N THR A 147 22.77 5.97 -0.50
CA THR A 147 21.94 5.48 -1.59
C THR A 147 20.85 4.57 -1.02
N TYR A 148 19.58 4.88 -1.27
CA TYR A 148 18.49 3.96 -0.99
C TYR A 148 18.58 2.77 -1.95
N ARG A 149 18.63 1.54 -1.41
CA ARG A 149 18.66 0.31 -2.20
C ARG A 149 17.53 -0.62 -1.79
N CYS A 150 16.72 -1.03 -2.77
CA CYS A 150 15.66 -2.02 -2.59
C CYS A 150 15.48 -2.87 -3.85
N LEU A 151 16.01 -4.09 -3.81
CA LEU A 151 15.87 -5.10 -4.86
C LEU A 151 14.49 -5.76 -4.82
N SER A 152 13.98 -6.06 -3.62
CA SER A 152 12.67 -6.67 -3.43
C SER A 152 11.55 -5.79 -3.98
N SER A 153 10.51 -6.46 -4.48
CA SER A 153 9.31 -5.79 -4.97
C SER A 153 8.49 -5.22 -3.81
N SER A 154 8.07 -3.96 -3.92
CA SER A 154 7.19 -3.30 -2.97
C SER A 154 6.06 -2.56 -3.69
N SER A 155 4.84 -2.66 -3.17
CA SER A 155 3.65 -2.09 -3.82
C SER A 155 3.05 -0.96 -2.99
N VAL A 156 2.76 0.16 -3.65
CA VAL A 156 2.13 1.34 -3.08
C VAL A 156 0.81 1.60 -3.80
N SER A 157 -0.30 1.65 -3.06
CA SER A 157 -1.59 2.05 -3.61
C SER A 157 -1.66 3.57 -3.71
N LEU A 158 -1.99 4.08 -4.90
CA LEU A 158 -2.26 5.50 -5.10
C LEU A 158 -3.76 5.75 -4.91
N GLY A 159 -4.14 6.89 -4.32
CA GLY A 159 -5.55 7.20 -4.09
C GLY A 159 -6.35 7.19 -5.39
N GLY A 160 -7.37 6.34 -5.50
CA GLY A 160 -8.16 6.16 -6.73
C GLY A 160 -8.72 4.74 -6.88
N LEU A 161 -9.52 4.49 -7.93
CA LEU A 161 -10.07 3.16 -8.22
C LEU A 161 -8.96 2.23 -8.75
N GLY A 162 -8.41 1.39 -7.87
CA GLY A 162 -7.56 0.25 -8.25
C GLY A 162 -6.26 0.64 -8.97
N VAL A 163 -5.58 1.70 -8.50
CA VAL A 163 -4.25 2.11 -8.99
C VAL A 163 -3.16 1.74 -7.98
N THR A 164 -2.18 0.95 -8.42
CA THR A 164 -1.07 0.49 -7.60
C THR A 164 0.23 0.62 -8.39
N ILE A 165 1.27 1.21 -7.78
CA ILE A 165 2.64 1.16 -8.29
C ILE A 165 3.37 0.03 -7.59
N THR A 166 4.02 -0.85 -8.33
CA THR A 166 4.95 -1.84 -7.78
C THR A 166 6.35 -1.47 -8.19
N PHE A 167 7.17 -1.06 -7.24
CA PHE A 167 8.58 -0.82 -7.43
C PHE A 167 9.39 -2.10 -7.22
N TYR A 168 10.54 -2.19 -7.88
CA TYR A 168 11.52 -3.25 -7.67
C TYR A 168 12.88 -2.75 -8.18
N ASN A 169 13.97 -3.36 -7.72
CA ASN A 169 15.33 -3.01 -8.16
C ASN A 169 15.64 -1.49 -8.14
N ILE A 170 15.25 -0.80 -7.06
CA ILE A 170 15.54 0.62 -6.90
C ILE A 170 16.95 0.80 -6.35
N HIS A 171 17.72 1.67 -7.00
CA HIS A 171 18.86 2.38 -6.40
C HIS A 171 18.65 3.87 -6.62
N MET A 172 18.48 4.66 -5.56
CA MET A 172 18.35 6.10 -5.75
C MET A 172 18.91 6.93 -4.61
N GLN A 173 19.28 8.16 -4.92
CA GLN A 173 19.71 9.13 -3.94
C GLN A 173 19.17 10.51 -4.28
N ALA A 174 18.57 11.16 -3.29
CA ALA A 174 18.19 12.57 -3.34
C ALA A 174 19.14 13.42 -2.48
N TYR A 175 19.16 14.72 -2.72
CA TYR A 175 20.03 15.69 -2.05
C TYR A 175 21.52 15.31 -2.15
N MET A 176 21.94 14.87 -3.34
CA MET A 176 23.28 14.36 -3.58
C MET A 176 24.34 15.47 -3.40
N PRO A 177 25.40 15.23 -2.60
CA PRO A 177 26.51 16.17 -2.45
C PRO A 177 27.56 16.06 -3.57
N SER A 178 27.47 15.02 -4.41
CA SER A 178 28.41 14.73 -5.50
C SER A 178 27.67 14.14 -6.70
N ALA A 179 28.30 14.11 -7.87
CA ALA A 179 27.67 13.60 -9.11
C ALA A 179 27.35 12.10 -9.07
N ASN A 180 28.08 11.33 -8.27
CA ASN A 180 27.87 9.88 -8.13
C ASN A 180 27.05 9.58 -6.88
N MET A 181 26.25 8.51 -6.98
CA MET A 181 25.57 7.93 -5.82
C MET A 181 26.59 7.51 -4.77
N SER A 182 26.21 7.63 -3.50
CA SER A 182 27.01 7.18 -2.37
C SER A 182 27.25 5.68 -2.45
N THR A 183 28.46 5.25 -2.10
CA THR A 183 28.77 3.83 -1.93
C THR A 183 28.20 3.27 -0.63
N ASN A 184 27.79 4.13 0.30
CA ASN A 184 27.08 3.73 1.50
C ASN A 184 25.58 3.64 1.20
N GLU A 185 24.95 2.55 1.62
CA GLU A 185 23.57 2.25 1.29
C GLU A 185 22.67 2.25 2.52
N THR A 186 21.44 2.74 2.36
CA THR A 186 20.32 2.39 3.25
C THR A 186 19.48 1.34 2.54
N VAL A 187 19.50 0.11 3.05
CA VAL A 187 18.78 -1.03 2.47
C VAL A 187 17.34 -1.05 3.01
N CYS A 188 16.36 -1.30 2.14
CA CYS A 188 14.97 -1.43 2.57
C CYS A 188 14.75 -2.64 3.49
N SER A 189 13.70 -2.60 4.30
CA SER A 189 13.36 -3.66 5.26
C SER A 189 13.16 -5.03 4.61
N ALA A 190 12.62 -5.07 3.38
CA ALA A 190 12.40 -6.31 2.64
C ALA A 190 13.71 -7.02 2.21
N ASP A 191 14.79 -6.26 2.04
CA ASP A 191 16.11 -6.78 1.66
C ASP A 191 17.04 -7.00 2.85
N ALA A 192 16.61 -6.62 4.06
CA ALA A 192 17.39 -6.81 5.26
C ALA A 192 17.57 -8.30 5.53
N LEU A 193 18.82 -8.75 5.64
CA LEU A 193 19.12 -10.13 6.02
C LEU A 193 18.49 -10.44 7.38
N PRO A 194 17.78 -11.57 7.55
CA PRO A 194 17.27 -11.99 8.84
C PRO A 194 18.47 -12.18 9.77
N THR A 195 18.61 -11.28 10.74
CA THR A 195 19.65 -11.40 11.76
C THR A 195 19.21 -12.53 12.68
N THR A 196 19.82 -13.69 12.51
CA THR A 196 19.65 -14.83 13.41
C THR A 196 20.33 -14.46 14.73
N VAL A 197 19.56 -14.07 15.73
CA VAL A 197 20.10 -13.76 17.05
C VAL A 197 20.55 -15.09 17.69
N ALA A 198 21.86 -15.28 17.81
CA ALA A 198 22.44 -16.38 18.57
C ALA A 198 22.12 -16.21 20.07
N PRO A 199 21.86 -17.29 20.82
CA PRO A 199 21.60 -17.20 22.25
C PRO A 199 22.89 -16.88 22.99
N THR A 200 23.06 -15.64 23.45
CA THR A 200 24.13 -15.26 24.38
C THR A 200 23.66 -15.37 25.82
N THR A 201 24.50 -16.07 26.59
CA THR A 201 24.44 -16.33 28.02
C THR A 201 24.27 -15.08 28.88
N SER A 202 23.27 -15.18 29.77
CA SER A 202 22.99 -14.44 31.01
C SER A 202 24.17 -13.71 31.70
N VAL A 203 24.03 -12.38 31.84
CA VAL A 203 24.35 -11.59 33.05
C VAL A 203 23.42 -10.33 33.07
N PRO A 204 23.21 -9.62 34.20
CA PRO A 204 21.91 -9.21 34.72
C PRO A 204 21.39 -7.87 34.12
N PRO A 205 20.07 -7.62 34.20
CA PRO A 205 19.40 -6.60 33.39
C PRO A 205 19.50 -5.19 33.97
N THR A 206 20.06 -4.27 33.20
CA THR A 206 19.66 -2.85 33.20
C THR A 206 18.60 -2.70 32.13
N THR A 207 17.36 -2.43 32.54
CA THR A 207 16.16 -2.36 31.70
C THR A 207 16.28 -1.44 30.49
N PRO A 208 16.25 -1.97 29.24
CA PRO A 208 15.93 -1.22 28.04
C PRO A 208 14.40 -1.22 27.81
N PRO A 209 13.86 -0.27 27.01
CA PRO A 209 12.42 -0.21 26.71
C PRO A 209 11.97 -1.48 25.97
N VAL A 210 10.85 -2.04 26.42
CA VAL A 210 10.22 -3.25 25.90
C VAL A 210 9.90 -3.06 24.39
N PRO A 211 10.27 -3.99 23.49
CA PRO A 211 9.77 -4.00 22.12
C PRO A 211 8.22 -4.07 22.15
N PRO A 212 7.48 -3.39 21.25
CA PRO A 212 6.03 -3.45 21.27
C PRO A 212 5.58 -4.92 21.21
N SER A 213 4.88 -5.34 22.26
CA SER A 213 4.40 -6.71 22.42
C SER A 213 3.40 -7.04 21.30
N ILE A 214 3.33 -8.31 20.90
CA ILE A 214 2.25 -8.79 20.04
C ILE A 214 0.92 -8.49 20.77
N PRO A 215 -0.06 -7.82 20.12
CA PRO A 215 -1.30 -7.45 20.79
C PRO A 215 -2.12 -8.68 21.18
N GLU A 216 -2.79 -8.61 22.33
CA GLU A 216 -3.69 -9.66 22.79
C GLU A 216 -4.87 -9.83 21.84
N ARG A 217 -5.25 -11.08 21.59
CA ARG A 217 -6.34 -11.43 20.69
C ARG A 217 -7.69 -11.21 21.37
N GLY A 218 -8.49 -10.27 20.86
CA GLY A 218 -9.88 -10.11 21.28
C GLY A 218 -10.79 -11.16 20.65
N SER A 219 -11.96 -11.41 21.26
CA SER A 219 -13.02 -12.24 20.69
C SER A 219 -14.35 -11.51 20.77
N TYR A 220 -15.01 -11.35 19.62
CA TYR A 220 -16.20 -10.52 19.45
C TYR A 220 -17.28 -11.35 18.76
N ASN A 221 -18.47 -11.38 19.36
CA ASN A 221 -19.63 -12.11 18.85
C ASN A 221 -20.86 -11.20 18.83
N LEU A 222 -21.32 -10.85 17.64
CA LEU A 222 -22.57 -10.10 17.46
C LEU A 222 -23.70 -11.06 17.12
N THR A 223 -24.80 -10.94 17.84
CA THR A 223 -26.00 -11.76 17.66
C THR A 223 -27.16 -10.92 17.13
N ASN A 224 -27.94 -11.51 16.23
CA ASN A 224 -29.22 -10.93 15.80
C ASN A 224 -30.26 -10.98 16.93
N THR A 225 -31.39 -10.31 16.74
CA THR A 225 -32.56 -10.36 17.65
C THR A 225 -33.07 -11.79 17.90
N ASN A 226 -32.86 -12.70 16.94
CA ASN A 226 -33.22 -14.11 17.04
C ASN A 226 -32.19 -14.97 17.80
N GLY A 227 -31.15 -14.35 18.39
CA GLY A 227 -30.12 -15.04 19.19
C GLY A 227 -29.03 -15.78 18.40
N THR A 228 -29.11 -15.78 17.06
CA THR A 228 -28.08 -16.37 16.20
C THR A 228 -26.93 -15.39 15.96
N SER A 229 -25.67 -15.87 16.04
CA SER A 229 -24.52 -15.07 15.67
C SER A 229 -24.61 -14.62 14.21
N CYS A 230 -24.28 -13.36 13.96
CA CYS A 230 -24.30 -12.73 12.64
C CYS A 230 -22.91 -12.26 12.20
N LEU A 231 -22.02 -12.01 13.17
CA LEU A 231 -20.61 -11.72 12.95
C LEU A 231 -19.80 -12.33 14.10
N LEU A 232 -18.74 -13.05 13.72
CA LEU A 232 -17.70 -13.51 14.64
C LEU A 232 -16.38 -12.86 14.23
N ALA A 233 -15.62 -12.38 15.19
CA ALA A 233 -14.27 -11.88 14.95
C ALA A 233 -13.35 -12.27 16.11
N SER A 234 -12.13 -12.69 15.79
CA SER A 234 -11.06 -12.89 16.74
C SER A 234 -9.77 -12.32 16.17
N MET A 235 -9.22 -11.30 16.82
CA MET A 235 -8.11 -10.53 16.25
C MET A 235 -7.36 -9.75 17.33
N GLY A 236 -6.03 -9.74 17.22
CA GLY A 236 -5.16 -8.77 17.89
C GLY A 236 -5.06 -7.51 17.05
N LEU A 237 -5.16 -6.34 17.68
CA LEU A 237 -5.20 -5.04 16.99
C LEU A 237 -4.15 -4.10 17.56
N GLN A 238 -3.43 -3.42 16.69
CA GLN A 238 -2.46 -2.39 17.05
C GLN A 238 -2.68 -1.16 16.15
N LEU A 239 -2.85 -0.01 16.79
CA LEU A 239 -3.00 1.28 16.12
C LEU A 239 -1.62 1.78 15.70
N ASN A 240 -1.48 2.26 14.47
CA ASN A 240 -0.34 3.04 14.02
C ASN A 240 -0.85 4.41 13.56
N VAL A 241 -0.70 5.41 14.41
CA VAL A 241 -1.28 6.74 14.23
C VAL A 241 -0.19 7.80 14.20
N THR A 242 -0.24 8.66 13.19
CA THR A 242 0.59 9.87 13.13
C THR A 242 -0.24 11.08 13.53
N TYR A 243 0.13 11.76 14.62
CA TYR A 243 -0.60 12.93 15.12
C TYR A 243 0.35 14.06 15.55
N PHE A 244 -0.16 15.28 15.67
CA PHE A 244 0.63 16.41 16.16
C PHE A 244 0.64 16.45 17.70
N SER A 245 1.83 16.26 18.28
CA SER A 245 2.05 16.23 19.72
C SER A 245 2.11 17.65 20.30
N LYS A 246 1.34 17.92 21.36
CA LYS A 246 1.40 19.14 22.16
C LYS A 246 2.75 19.26 22.88
N ALA A 247 3.24 18.16 23.45
CA ALA A 247 4.49 18.13 24.20
C ALA A 247 5.70 18.37 23.29
N GLN A 248 5.72 17.74 22.11
CA GLN A 248 6.86 17.80 21.19
C GLN A 248 6.74 18.87 20.11
N LYS A 249 5.55 19.49 19.96
CA LYS A 249 5.24 20.52 18.95
C LYS A 249 5.58 20.09 17.52
N LYS A 250 5.40 18.81 17.21
CA LYS A 250 5.66 18.21 15.90
C LYS A 250 4.76 16.99 15.68
N ALA A 251 4.68 16.52 14.42
CA ALA A 251 4.08 15.23 14.12
C ALA A 251 4.92 14.09 14.71
N VAL A 252 4.27 13.16 15.40
CA VAL A 252 4.86 11.97 16.00
C VAL A 252 4.04 10.74 15.60
N VAL A 253 4.70 9.60 15.54
CA VAL A 253 4.06 8.30 15.30
C VAL A 253 3.87 7.62 16.66
N ALA A 254 2.65 7.18 16.94
CA ALA A 254 2.36 6.32 18.08
C ALA A 254 1.85 4.97 17.60
N ILE A 255 2.50 3.93 18.11
CA ILE A 255 2.14 2.53 17.90
C ILE A 255 1.60 2.00 19.23
N MET A 256 0.33 1.63 19.27
CA MET A 256 -0.34 1.24 20.52
C MET A 256 -1.23 0.03 20.34
N ASN A 257 -1.03 -0.98 21.19
CA ASN A 257 -1.85 -2.17 21.21
C ASN A 257 -3.22 -1.87 21.80
N ILE A 258 -4.26 -2.36 21.14
CA ILE A 258 -5.59 -2.41 21.70
C ILE A 258 -5.64 -3.59 22.67
N GLN A 259 -6.00 -3.32 23.91
CA GLN A 259 -6.21 -4.37 24.91
C GLN A 259 -7.69 -4.74 24.96
N PRO A 260 -8.07 -5.98 24.59
CA PRO A 260 -9.48 -6.38 24.53
C PRO A 260 -10.23 -6.21 25.86
N SER A 261 -9.56 -6.40 27.00
CA SER A 261 -10.15 -6.21 28.33
C SER A 261 -10.63 -4.78 28.61
N ASN A 262 -10.11 -3.79 27.87
CA ASN A 262 -10.42 -2.37 28.03
C ASN A 262 -11.33 -1.85 26.91
N MET A 263 -11.88 -2.75 26.09
CA MET A 263 -12.79 -2.42 25.00
C MET A 263 -14.16 -3.03 25.27
N SER A 264 -15.20 -2.27 24.99
CA SER A 264 -16.55 -2.79 24.79
C SER A 264 -16.80 -2.97 23.30
N TYR A 265 -17.68 -3.90 22.93
CA TYR A 265 -18.06 -4.10 21.53
C TYR A 265 -19.58 -4.11 21.37
N THR A 266 -20.04 -3.54 20.26
CA THR A 266 -21.44 -3.54 19.83
C THR A 266 -21.50 -3.63 18.31
N GLY A 267 -22.70 -3.74 17.74
CA GLY A 267 -22.83 -3.79 16.29
C GLY A 267 -24.18 -4.30 15.83
N SER A 268 -24.32 -4.44 14.52
CA SER A 268 -25.53 -4.94 13.87
C SER A 268 -25.18 -5.65 12.57
N CYS A 269 -26.03 -6.57 12.16
CA CYS A 269 -25.94 -7.22 10.86
C CYS A 269 -27.28 -7.12 10.15
N ASP A 270 -27.24 -6.57 8.96
CA ASP A 270 -28.35 -6.52 8.02
C ASP A 270 -28.07 -7.50 6.86
N ALA A 271 -28.94 -7.51 5.85
CA ALA A 271 -28.81 -8.44 4.72
C ALA A 271 -27.50 -8.26 3.91
N THR A 272 -26.98 -7.04 3.85
CA THR A 272 -25.80 -6.70 3.03
C THR A 272 -24.68 -6.00 3.79
N ASN A 273 -24.92 -5.55 5.02
CA ASN A 273 -23.93 -4.84 5.83
C ASN A 273 -23.83 -5.44 7.23
N ALA A 274 -22.62 -5.63 7.73
CA ALA A 274 -22.36 -6.02 9.11
C ALA A 274 -21.38 -5.04 9.74
N THR A 275 -21.75 -4.47 10.88
CA THR A 275 -20.97 -3.45 11.58
C THR A 275 -20.48 -3.99 12.90
N LEU A 276 -19.18 -3.91 13.15
CA LEU A 276 -18.56 -4.15 14.46
C LEU A 276 -17.98 -2.82 14.96
N LEU A 277 -18.50 -2.34 16.08
CA LEU A 277 -18.02 -1.16 16.79
C LEU A 277 -17.29 -1.60 18.04
N LEU A 278 -16.00 -1.27 18.13
CA LEU A 278 -15.20 -1.39 19.35
C LEU A 278 -15.05 -0.01 19.97
N THR A 279 -15.34 0.11 21.27
CA THR A 279 -15.33 1.37 22.01
C THR A 279 -14.51 1.23 23.28
N GLY A 280 -13.50 2.07 23.45
CA GLY A 280 -12.68 2.09 24.66
C GLY A 280 -11.94 3.41 24.83
N ASN A 281 -11.21 3.52 25.93
CA ASN A 281 -10.51 4.76 26.29
C ASN A 281 -9.38 5.12 25.32
N LEU A 282 -8.75 4.12 24.71
CA LEU A 282 -7.65 4.34 23.76
C LEU A 282 -8.17 4.84 22.41
N ALA A 283 -9.19 4.19 21.86
CA ALA A 283 -9.78 4.57 20.58
C ALA A 283 -11.14 3.89 20.39
N ASN A 284 -11.93 4.44 19.48
CA ASN A 284 -13.09 3.78 18.91
C ASN A 284 -12.76 3.29 17.51
N LEU A 285 -13.12 2.04 17.19
CA LEU A 285 -12.92 1.44 15.87
C LEU A 285 -14.27 0.97 15.33
N THR A 286 -14.60 1.32 14.08
CA THR A 286 -15.80 0.83 13.40
C THR A 286 -15.41 0.09 12.14
N PHE A 287 -15.69 -1.21 12.11
CA PHE A 287 -15.51 -2.08 10.96
C PHE A 287 -16.88 -2.26 10.29
N ILE A 288 -16.97 -2.01 8.98
CA ILE A 288 -18.18 -2.28 8.19
C ILE A 288 -17.81 -3.25 7.08
N PHE A 289 -18.44 -4.41 7.11
CA PHE A 289 -18.33 -5.43 6.07
C PHE A 289 -19.53 -5.32 5.14
N THR A 290 -19.28 -5.44 3.83
CA THR A 290 -20.31 -5.41 2.80
C THR A 290 -20.34 -6.74 2.05
N LEU A 291 -21.54 -7.31 1.90
CA LEU A 291 -21.80 -8.51 1.12
C LEU A 291 -22.35 -8.14 -0.27
N ASN A 292 -21.70 -8.65 -1.31
CA ASN A 292 -22.27 -8.68 -2.64
C ASN A 292 -23.11 -9.94 -2.80
N SER A 293 -24.44 -9.81 -2.74
CA SER A 293 -25.37 -10.94 -2.82
C SER A 293 -25.30 -11.70 -4.14
N THR A 294 -24.94 -11.03 -5.24
CA THR A 294 -24.83 -11.66 -6.56
C THR A 294 -23.62 -12.59 -6.63
N THR A 295 -22.49 -12.19 -6.05
CA THR A 295 -21.25 -13.00 -6.06
C THR A 295 -21.07 -13.85 -4.80
N SER A 296 -21.94 -13.65 -3.79
CA SER A 296 -21.80 -14.25 -2.46
C SER A 296 -20.43 -13.99 -1.81
N LYS A 297 -19.81 -12.84 -2.11
CA LYS A 297 -18.53 -12.42 -1.54
C LYS A 297 -18.69 -11.24 -0.60
N TYR A 298 -18.03 -11.29 0.54
CA TYR A 298 -17.94 -10.17 1.48
C TYR A 298 -16.52 -9.60 1.53
N HIS A 299 -16.41 -8.37 2.00
CA HIS A 299 -15.13 -7.73 2.33
C HIS A 299 -15.35 -6.64 3.39
N LEU A 300 -14.28 -6.24 4.08
CA LEU A 300 -14.24 -5.03 4.88
C LEU A 300 -14.22 -3.83 3.93
N SER A 301 -15.34 -3.11 3.86
CA SER A 301 -15.53 -1.96 2.97
C SER A 301 -15.21 -0.63 3.65
N THR A 302 -15.49 -0.55 4.95
CA THR A 302 -15.21 0.67 5.72
C THR A 302 -14.48 0.37 7.02
N LEU A 303 -13.45 1.16 7.32
CA LEU A 303 -12.83 1.23 8.63
C LEU A 303 -12.81 2.69 9.09
N LYS A 304 -13.32 2.93 10.30
CA LYS A 304 -13.27 4.23 10.97
C LYS A 304 -12.53 4.11 12.28
N MET A 305 -11.78 5.14 12.65
CA MET A 305 -11.10 5.25 13.93
C MET A 305 -11.30 6.65 14.49
N SER A 306 -11.55 6.75 15.78
CA SER A 306 -11.44 8.02 16.49
C SER A 306 -10.70 7.86 17.81
N ALA A 307 -9.96 8.89 18.19
CA ALA A 307 -9.18 8.93 19.43
C ALA A 307 -9.05 10.37 19.92
N ASP A 308 -8.90 10.53 21.23
CA ASP A 308 -8.62 11.84 21.85
C ASP A 308 -7.63 11.63 22.99
N TRP A 309 -6.34 11.69 22.67
CA TRP A 309 -5.25 11.49 23.63
C TRP A 309 -4.80 12.83 24.21
N GLU A 310 -4.35 12.84 25.46
CA GLU A 310 -3.94 14.08 26.14
C GLU A 310 -2.89 14.89 25.37
N ASP A 311 -1.94 14.20 24.73
CA ASP A 311 -0.85 14.79 23.95
C ASP A 311 -1.27 15.22 22.52
N MET A 312 -2.47 14.86 22.05
CA MET A 312 -2.95 15.33 20.74
C MET A 312 -3.40 16.78 20.82
N THR A 313 -3.09 17.60 19.81
CA THR A 313 -3.61 18.99 19.74
C THR A 313 -5.13 19.09 19.60
N GLY A 314 -5.81 18.00 19.24
CA GLY A 314 -7.26 17.88 19.18
C GLY A 314 -7.67 16.45 18.84
N PRO A 315 -8.98 16.14 18.82
CA PRO A 315 -9.47 14.80 18.55
C PRO A 315 -9.06 14.34 17.15
N PHE A 316 -8.61 13.09 17.07
CA PHE A 316 -8.21 12.42 15.85
C PHE A 316 -9.38 11.61 15.30
N THR A 317 -9.63 11.74 14.00
CA THR A 317 -10.61 10.92 13.28
C THR A 317 -10.05 10.47 11.95
N ALA A 318 -10.21 9.17 11.65
CA ALA A 318 -9.83 8.56 10.41
C ALA A 318 -10.99 7.73 9.86
N SER A 319 -11.20 7.76 8.54
CA SER A 319 -12.16 6.89 7.89
C SER A 319 -11.80 6.63 6.45
N ASN A 320 -11.96 5.38 6.01
CA ASN A 320 -11.92 5.00 4.61
C ASN A 320 -13.07 4.03 4.33
N SER A 321 -13.92 4.35 3.34
CA SER A 321 -15.12 3.61 2.97
C SER A 321 -15.03 2.92 1.60
N SER A 322 -13.82 2.77 1.08
CA SER A 322 -13.54 2.15 -0.22
C SER A 322 -12.55 0.98 -0.09
N LEU A 323 -12.46 0.39 1.10
CA LEU A 323 -11.55 -0.70 1.41
C LEU A 323 -12.01 -2.01 0.74
N GLN A 324 -11.06 -2.91 0.49
CA GLN A 324 -11.33 -4.25 -0.03
C GLN A 324 -10.54 -5.31 0.74
N TYR A 325 -10.43 -5.15 2.06
CA TYR A 325 -9.68 -6.05 2.93
C TYR A 325 -10.53 -7.23 3.42
N MET A 326 -9.87 -8.25 4.00
CA MET A 326 -10.55 -9.38 4.65
C MET A 326 -11.61 -10.04 3.77
N GLN A 327 -11.31 -10.24 2.48
CA GLN A 327 -12.28 -10.75 1.52
C GLN A 327 -12.60 -12.22 1.79
N GLY A 328 -13.87 -12.57 1.79
CA GLY A 328 -14.30 -13.95 1.97
C GLY A 328 -15.58 -14.28 1.21
N THR A 329 -16.01 -15.52 1.34
CA THR A 329 -17.24 -16.03 0.74
C THR A 329 -18.29 -16.20 1.82
N LEU A 330 -19.55 -15.88 1.52
CA LEU A 330 -20.67 -16.04 2.44
C LEU A 330 -20.66 -17.43 3.08
N GLY A 331 -20.66 -17.47 4.42
CA GLY A 331 -20.63 -18.71 5.21
C GLY A 331 -19.23 -19.28 5.49
N ARG A 332 -18.17 -18.64 5.02
CA ARG A 332 -16.76 -19.00 5.30
C ARG A 332 -16.11 -17.91 6.13
N SER A 333 -15.06 -18.26 6.88
CA SER A 333 -14.26 -17.27 7.61
C SER A 333 -13.04 -16.85 6.80
N TYR A 334 -12.62 -15.60 6.97
CA TYR A 334 -11.32 -15.10 6.54
C TYR A 334 -10.35 -15.30 7.70
N MET A 335 -9.15 -15.83 7.44
CA MET A 335 -8.13 -16.06 8.46
C MET A 335 -6.76 -15.61 7.94
N CYS A 336 -6.05 -14.82 8.73
CA CYS A 336 -4.68 -14.39 8.51
C CYS A 336 -3.91 -14.50 9.83
N SER A 337 -2.99 -15.46 9.94
CA SER A 337 -2.24 -15.74 11.18
C SER A 337 -0.98 -14.91 11.34
N VAL A 338 -0.59 -14.15 10.30
CA VAL A 338 0.59 -13.27 10.35
C VAL A 338 0.15 -11.84 10.58
N GLU A 339 1.10 -10.98 10.95
CA GLU A 339 0.85 -9.54 11.01
C GLU A 339 0.45 -9.01 9.63
N GLU A 340 -0.68 -8.31 9.57
CA GLU A 340 -1.13 -7.60 8.36
C GLU A 340 -1.41 -6.14 8.71
N THR A 341 -0.67 -5.24 8.06
CA THR A 341 -0.89 -3.79 8.14
C THR A 341 -1.97 -3.39 7.15
N LEU A 342 -3.02 -2.74 7.65
CA LEU A 342 -4.15 -2.22 6.87
C LEU A 342 -4.07 -0.69 6.79
N PRO A 343 -3.53 -0.11 5.71
CA PRO A 343 -3.56 1.33 5.51
C PRO A 343 -5.00 1.83 5.39
N VAL A 344 -5.41 2.75 6.26
CA VAL A 344 -6.76 3.33 6.22
C VAL A 344 -6.71 4.68 5.54
N ILE A 345 -5.90 5.59 6.09
CA ILE A 345 -5.59 6.90 5.51
C ILE A 345 -4.12 7.24 5.77
N SER A 346 -3.65 8.38 5.27
CA SER A 346 -2.22 8.75 5.30
C SER A 346 -1.57 8.79 6.69
N ASN A 347 -2.35 9.07 7.74
CA ASN A 347 -1.88 9.20 9.12
C ASN A 347 -2.44 8.11 10.05
N PHE A 348 -3.08 7.07 9.49
CA PHE A 348 -3.58 5.93 10.26
C PHE A 348 -3.53 4.63 9.46
N SER A 349 -2.84 3.65 10.02
CA SER A 349 -2.91 2.24 9.65
C SER A 349 -3.30 1.39 10.87
N LEU A 350 -3.98 0.28 10.60
CA LEU A 350 -4.35 -0.70 11.61
C LEU A 350 -3.56 -1.98 11.36
N ASN A 351 -2.70 -2.36 12.30
CA ASN A 351 -1.98 -3.62 12.25
C ASN A 351 -2.85 -4.69 12.91
N THR A 352 -3.02 -5.83 12.24
CA THR A 352 -3.82 -6.95 12.71
C THR A 352 -2.96 -8.19 12.91
N PHE A 353 -3.25 -8.96 13.95
CA PHE A 353 -2.48 -10.14 14.35
C PHE A 353 -3.43 -11.29 14.66
N ASP A 354 -3.10 -12.49 14.19
CA ASP A 354 -3.93 -13.68 14.35
C ASP A 354 -5.41 -13.36 14.05
N LEU A 355 -5.68 -12.75 12.91
CA LEU A 355 -7.00 -12.32 12.51
C LEU A 355 -7.82 -13.51 12.01
N GLN A 356 -9.02 -13.70 12.54
CA GLN A 356 -10.05 -14.53 11.96
C GLN A 356 -11.39 -13.81 12.05
N VAL A 357 -12.08 -13.61 10.93
CA VAL A 357 -13.35 -12.89 10.90
C VAL A 357 -14.33 -13.53 9.93
N GLN A 358 -15.59 -13.57 10.34
CA GLN A 358 -16.70 -14.00 9.50
C GLN A 358 -17.89 -13.09 9.74
N PRO A 359 -18.14 -12.13 8.84
CA PRO A 359 -19.42 -11.47 8.74
C PRO A 359 -20.38 -12.35 7.91
N PHE A 360 -21.65 -12.36 8.30
CA PHE A 360 -22.74 -13.06 7.60
C PHE A 360 -22.60 -14.59 7.57
N GLY A 361 -23.75 -15.27 7.40
CA GLY A 361 -23.79 -16.72 7.17
C GLY A 361 -23.15 -17.58 8.28
N VAL A 362 -23.03 -17.05 9.50
CA VAL A 362 -22.53 -17.80 10.66
C VAL A 362 -23.52 -18.89 11.02
N ARG A 363 -23.03 -20.11 11.21
CA ARG A 363 -23.83 -21.28 11.60
C ARG A 363 -23.29 -21.85 12.90
N ASP A 364 -24.19 -22.35 13.75
CA ASP A 364 -23.85 -22.99 15.03
C ASP A 364 -22.95 -22.14 15.95
N ASN A 365 -23.00 -20.81 15.79
CA ASN A 365 -22.14 -19.84 16.48
C ASN A 365 -20.63 -20.16 16.38
N LYS A 366 -20.19 -20.70 15.23
CA LYS A 366 -18.80 -21.06 14.95
C LYS A 366 -18.33 -20.48 13.63
N PHE A 367 -17.01 -20.29 13.52
CA PHE A 367 -16.38 -19.96 12.24
C PHE A 367 -16.57 -21.09 11.23
N GLY A 368 -16.92 -20.69 10.02
CA GLY A 368 -16.99 -21.52 8.84
C GLY A 368 -15.59 -21.81 8.28
N PRO A 369 -15.50 -22.87 7.46
CA PRO A 369 -14.24 -23.40 6.94
C PRO A 369 -13.62 -22.55 5.82
#